data_AF-A0A7K1JJ87-F1
#
_entry.id   AF-A0A7K1JJ87-F1
#
_cell.length_a   1.000
_cell.length_b   1.000
_cell.length_c   1.000
_cell.angle_alpha   90.00
_cell.angle_beta   90.00
_cell.angle_gamma   90.00
#
_symmetry.space_group_name_H-M   'P 1'
#
loop_
_entity.id
_entity.type
_entity.pdbx_description
1 polymer ?
#
loop_
_entity_poly.entity_id
_entity_poly.type
_entity_poly.pdbx_seq_one_letter_code
_entity_poly.pdbx_strand_id
1 'polypeptide(L)'
;MRNFNNEFRLAYTLTNVAAQRIRRGELGATTAYNHPYGDDIILTANHKRTPAGGHKLVLIATYRSTGETAAAIEVTADEATDNPMSRIVKVQAGELMFHNIPGTTNFRGRGRHTYDITPGTKDHPDWTVNVHTAGGNELTRTDPIDDLVDWITTAEAA
;
A
#
# COMPACT_ATOMS: atom_id res chain seq x y z
N MET A 1 13.91 9.18 12.34
CA MET A 1 12.58 9.01 11.73
C MET A 1 12.77 8.64 10.27
N ARG A 2 12.03 7.67 9.72
CA ARG A 2 11.98 7.44 8.27
C ARG A 2 10.88 8.31 7.70
N ASN A 3 11.26 9.30 6.91
CA ASN A 3 10.34 10.02 6.06
C ASN A 3 10.25 9.27 4.73
N PHE A 4 9.04 9.00 4.26
CA PHE A 4 8.84 8.38 2.96
C PHE A 4 8.44 9.47 1.98
N ASN A 5 9.10 9.51 0.83
CA ASN A 5 8.80 10.49 -0.23
C ASN A 5 7.41 10.27 -0.85
N ASN A 6 6.81 9.09 -0.66
CA ASN A 6 5.40 8.79 -0.94
C ASN A 6 4.93 7.55 -0.15
N GLU A 7 3.62 7.35 -0.14
CA GLU A 7 2.96 6.30 0.60
C GLU A 7 3.15 4.91 -0.03
N PHE A 8 3.54 4.80 -1.31
CA PHE A 8 3.92 3.50 -1.89
C PHE A 8 5.14 2.93 -1.17
N ARG A 9 6.18 3.73 -0.93
CA ARG A 9 7.35 3.28 -0.14
C ARG A 9 6.99 2.92 1.30
N LEU A 10 6.08 3.69 1.91
CA LEU A 10 5.52 3.36 3.23
C LEU A 10 4.82 2.00 3.17
N ALA A 11 3.89 1.80 2.24
CA ALA A 11 3.10 0.58 2.10
C ALA A 11 3.99 -0.66 1.92
N TYR A 12 5.00 -0.58 1.07
CA TYR A 12 5.98 -1.67 0.90
C TYR A 12 6.74 -1.95 2.21
N THR A 13 7.14 -0.93 2.95
CA THR A 13 7.76 -1.13 4.28
C THR A 13 6.81 -1.82 5.25
N LEU A 14 5.54 -1.42 5.25
CA LEU A 14 4.51 -1.98 6.14
C LEU A 14 4.17 -3.43 5.82
N THR A 15 4.46 -3.95 4.63
CA THR A 15 4.34 -5.40 4.35
C THR A 15 5.21 -6.22 5.31
N ASN A 16 6.47 -5.83 5.51
CA ASN A 16 7.38 -6.49 6.44
C ASN A 16 6.94 -6.34 7.90
N VAL A 17 6.39 -5.17 8.26
CA VAL A 17 5.86 -4.92 9.60
C VAL A 17 4.66 -5.81 9.89
N ALA A 18 3.71 -5.89 8.96
CA ALA A 18 2.53 -6.75 9.07
C ALA A 18 2.94 -8.23 9.18
N ALA A 19 3.90 -8.67 8.35
CA ALA A 19 4.47 -10.01 8.38
C ALA A 19 5.14 -10.33 9.73
N GLN A 20 5.84 -9.38 10.35
CA GLN A 20 6.40 -9.59 11.69
C GLN A 20 5.31 -9.64 12.77
N ARG A 21 4.27 -8.81 12.66
CA ARG A 21 3.18 -8.78 13.64
C ARG A 21 2.36 -10.07 13.63
N ILE A 22 1.99 -10.59 12.46
CA ILE A 22 1.21 -11.84 12.39
C ILE A 22 1.98 -13.01 13.04
N ARG A 23 3.32 -13.03 12.89
CA ARG A 23 4.18 -14.07 13.48
C ARG A 23 4.26 -14.03 15.00
N ARG A 24 3.93 -12.90 15.63
CA ARG A 24 3.84 -12.81 17.09
C ARG A 24 2.58 -13.48 17.65
N GLY A 25 1.58 -13.74 16.79
CA GLY A 25 0.34 -14.43 17.21
C GLY A 25 -0.60 -13.59 18.08
N GLU A 26 -0.34 -12.29 18.24
CA GLU A 26 -1.14 -11.38 19.08
C GLU A 26 -2.50 -11.07 18.42
N LEU A 27 -3.53 -11.84 18.80
CA LEU A 27 -4.90 -11.63 18.31
C LEU A 27 -5.52 -10.33 18.85
N GLY A 28 -6.49 -9.82 18.11
CA GLY A 28 -7.26 -8.63 18.46
C GLY A 28 -6.80 -7.37 17.73
N ALA A 29 -7.33 -6.23 18.18
CA ALA A 29 -7.00 -4.93 17.65
C ALA A 29 -5.90 -4.26 18.48
N THR A 30 -4.90 -3.70 17.81
CA THR A 30 -3.83 -2.92 18.44
C THR A 30 -3.62 -1.61 17.69
N THR A 31 -3.29 -0.55 18.42
CA THR A 31 -2.96 0.76 17.84
C THR A 31 -1.58 1.19 18.34
N ALA A 32 -0.73 1.66 17.44
CA ALA A 32 0.60 2.15 17.74
C ALA A 32 0.75 3.60 17.27
N TYR A 33 1.03 4.49 18.22
CA TYR A 33 1.29 5.92 17.99
C TYR A 33 2.79 6.23 17.91
N ASN A 34 3.64 5.38 18.50
CA ASN A 34 5.09 5.55 18.51
C ASN A 34 5.73 4.55 17.55
N HIS A 35 6.19 5.04 16.40
CA HIS A 35 6.83 4.24 15.36
C HIS A 35 7.68 5.14 14.44
N PRO A 36 8.61 4.59 13.64
CA PRO A 36 9.53 5.41 12.87
C PRO A 36 9.01 5.84 11.50
N TYR A 37 7.71 5.72 11.18
CA TYR A 37 7.15 5.88 9.82
C TYR A 37 6.51 7.26 9.52
N GLY A 38 6.80 8.27 10.34
CA GLY A 38 6.21 9.60 10.25
C GLY A 38 5.40 9.95 11.50
N ASP A 39 5.49 11.20 11.96
CA ASP A 39 4.79 11.68 13.17
C ASP A 39 3.27 11.75 13.01
N ASP A 40 2.80 12.00 11.80
CA ASP A 40 1.37 12.10 11.48
C ASP A 40 0.75 10.73 11.16
N ILE A 41 1.50 9.63 11.19
CA ILE A 41 0.96 8.29 10.95
C ILE A 41 0.51 7.66 12.28
N ILE A 42 -0.61 6.95 12.24
CA ILE A 42 -1.07 6.01 13.26
C ILE A 42 -1.19 4.63 12.62
N LEU A 43 -0.66 3.60 13.28
CA LEU A 43 -0.79 2.22 12.83
C LEU A 43 -1.85 1.48 13.64
N THR A 44 -2.90 1.00 12.98
CA THR A 44 -3.91 0.12 13.57
C THR A 44 -3.83 -1.26 12.95
N ALA A 45 -3.63 -2.30 13.75
CA ALA A 45 -3.65 -3.69 13.31
C ALA A 45 -4.89 -4.40 13.86
N ASN A 46 -5.51 -5.25 13.05
CA ASN A 46 -6.54 -6.18 13.48
C ASN A 46 -6.14 -7.60 13.07
N HIS A 47 -5.87 -8.45 14.05
CA HIS A 47 -5.44 -9.83 13.85
C HIS A 47 -6.52 -10.79 14.34
N LYS A 48 -6.92 -11.73 13.49
CA LYS A 48 -7.89 -12.77 13.80
C LYS A 48 -7.47 -14.14 13.25
N ARG A 49 -8.07 -15.19 13.80
CA ARG A 49 -8.09 -16.51 13.15
C ARG A 49 -9.08 -16.49 11.98
N THR A 50 -8.78 -17.22 10.91
CA THR A 50 -9.70 -17.47 9.80
C THR A 50 -10.57 -18.69 10.13
N PRO A 51 -11.71 -18.87 9.46
CA PRO A 51 -12.56 -20.05 9.67
C PRO A 51 -11.85 -21.39 9.39
N ALA A 52 -10.83 -21.40 8.53
CA ALA A 52 -10.05 -22.57 8.18
C ALA A 52 -8.92 -22.88 9.20
N GLY A 53 -8.84 -22.14 10.31
CA GLY A 53 -7.79 -22.29 11.32
C GLY A 53 -6.57 -21.38 11.11
N GLY A 54 -6.44 -20.76 9.94
CA GLY A 54 -5.34 -19.84 9.63
C GLY A 54 -5.36 -18.52 10.40
N HIS A 55 -4.41 -17.65 10.11
CA HIS A 55 -4.32 -16.28 10.61
C HIS A 55 -4.55 -15.25 9.50
N LYS A 56 -5.21 -14.15 9.85
CA LYS A 56 -5.35 -12.96 9.02
C LYS A 56 -5.11 -11.71 9.83
N LEU A 57 -4.19 -10.87 9.38
CA LEU A 57 -3.89 -9.56 9.94
C LEU A 57 -4.13 -8.48 8.89
N VAL A 58 -4.85 -7.43 9.27
CA VAL A 58 -4.95 -6.20 8.48
C VAL A 58 -4.25 -5.09 9.24
N LEU A 59 -3.24 -4.47 8.63
CA LEU A 59 -2.51 -3.32 9.17
C LEU A 59 -2.87 -2.08 8.35
N ILE A 60 -3.40 -1.06 9.01
CA ILE A 60 -3.81 0.20 8.39
C ILE A 60 -2.93 1.32 8.95
N ALA A 61 -2.34 2.09 8.05
CA ALA A 61 -1.72 3.37 8.36
C ALA A 61 -2.73 4.48 8.04
N THR A 62 -3.03 5.32 9.02
CA THR A 62 -3.91 6.47 8.87
C THR A 62 -3.19 7.76 9.24
N TYR A 63 -3.48 8.84 8.51
CA TYR A 63 -3.08 10.19 8.88
C TYR A 63 -3.83 10.62 10.14
N ARG A 64 -3.11 11.11 11.15
CA ARG A 64 -3.70 11.59 12.42
C ARG A 64 -4.44 12.90 12.19
N SER A 65 -3.88 13.76 11.35
CA SER A 65 -4.45 15.06 11.00
C SER A 65 -5.82 14.96 10.30
N THR A 66 -5.98 14.04 9.35
CA THR A 66 -7.20 13.94 8.52
C THR A 66 -8.06 12.71 8.84
N GLY A 67 -7.48 11.68 9.46
CA GLY A 67 -8.12 10.36 9.62
C GLY A 67 -8.13 9.50 8.35
N GLU A 68 -7.59 10.00 7.24
CA GLU A 68 -7.56 9.28 5.96
C GLU A 68 -6.56 8.12 6.00
N THR A 69 -6.78 7.12 5.14
CA THR A 69 -5.90 5.95 5.05
C THR A 69 -4.73 6.24 4.12
N ALA A 70 -3.51 6.32 4.67
CA ALA A 70 -2.29 6.39 3.87
C ALA A 70 -2.01 5.04 3.16
N ALA A 71 -2.15 3.93 3.87
CA ALA A 71 -1.96 2.59 3.31
C ALA A 71 -2.71 1.51 4.11
N ALA A 72 -3.11 0.43 3.45
CA ALA A 72 -3.64 -0.76 4.11
C ALA A 72 -2.97 -2.02 3.57
N ILE A 73 -2.49 -2.87 4.47
CA ILE A 73 -1.80 -4.12 4.21
C ILE A 73 -2.64 -5.26 4.76
N GLU A 74 -2.77 -6.32 3.97
CA GLU A 74 -3.31 -7.58 4.44
C GLU A 74 -2.20 -8.63 4.44
N VAL A 75 -2.19 -9.43 5.50
CA VAL A 75 -1.24 -10.51 5.70
C VAL A 75 -1.99 -11.76 6.15
N THR A 76 -1.66 -12.90 5.56
CA THR A 76 -2.21 -14.21 5.90
C THR A 76 -1.10 -15.21 6.15
N ALA A 77 -1.32 -16.14 7.07
CA ALA A 77 -0.43 -17.27 7.34
C ALA A 77 -1.28 -18.44 7.82
N ASP A 78 -0.91 -19.67 7.51
CA ASP A 78 -1.65 -20.86 7.99
C ASP A 78 -1.40 -21.04 9.49
N GLU A 79 -0.15 -20.98 9.94
CA GLU A 79 0.21 -20.82 11.35
C GLU A 79 1.12 -19.61 11.58
N ALA A 80 1.18 -19.14 12.83
CA ALA A 80 2.01 -17.99 13.21
C ALA A 80 3.52 -18.22 12.94
N THR A 81 3.96 -19.47 12.81
CA THR A 81 5.36 -19.80 12.50
C THR A 81 5.67 -19.84 11.01
N ASP A 82 4.65 -19.85 10.15
CA ASP A 82 4.84 -20.00 8.71
C ASP A 82 5.29 -18.71 8.04
N ASN A 83 5.76 -18.82 6.80
CA ASN A 83 6.05 -17.67 5.97
C ASN A 83 4.73 -16.96 5.60
N PRO A 84 4.49 -15.74 6.10
CA PRO A 84 3.24 -15.04 5.84
C PRO A 84 3.23 -14.49 4.41
N MET A 85 2.08 -14.58 3.77
CA MET A 85 1.80 -13.92 2.49
C MET A 85 1.31 -12.51 2.76
N SER A 86 2.01 -11.51 2.23
CA SER A 86 1.67 -10.09 2.41
C SER A 86 1.18 -9.49 1.09
N ARG A 87 0.17 -8.61 1.17
CA ARG A 87 -0.25 -7.79 0.04
C ARG A 87 -0.63 -6.39 0.50
N ILE A 88 -0.30 -5.39 -0.32
CA ILE A 88 -0.87 -4.05 -0.19
C ILE A 88 -2.28 -4.12 -0.75
N VAL A 89 -3.27 -3.69 0.01
CA VAL A 89 -4.69 -3.68 -0.39
C VAL A 89 -5.03 -2.36 -1.08
N LYS A 90 -4.61 -1.26 -0.45
CA LYS A 90 -4.76 0.09 -1.00
C LYS A 90 -3.70 1.02 -0.45
N VAL A 91 -3.41 2.09 -1.19
CA VAL A 91 -2.40 3.09 -0.86
C VAL A 91 -2.79 4.43 -1.47
N GLN A 92 -2.65 5.50 -0.70
CA GLN A 92 -2.88 6.87 -1.17
C GLN A 92 -1.68 7.33 -2.00
N ALA A 93 -1.87 8.18 -3.00
CA ALA A 93 -0.78 8.92 -3.63
C ALA A 93 -1.33 10.27 -4.10
N GLY A 94 -0.94 11.34 -3.41
CA GLY A 94 -1.63 12.63 -3.50
C GLY A 94 -3.10 12.49 -3.07
N GLU A 95 -4.02 12.94 -3.92
CA GLU A 95 -5.47 12.85 -3.67
C GLU A 95 -6.09 11.52 -4.14
N LEU A 96 -5.32 10.66 -4.81
CA LEU A 96 -5.84 9.42 -5.37
C LEU A 96 -5.66 8.25 -4.41
N MET A 97 -6.66 7.36 -4.36
CA MET A 97 -6.55 6.05 -3.72
C MET A 97 -6.30 4.98 -4.77
N PHE A 98 -5.16 4.31 -4.66
CA PHE A 98 -4.79 3.18 -5.50
C PHE A 98 -5.17 1.87 -4.83
N HIS A 99 -5.97 1.05 -5.51
CA HIS A 99 -6.38 -0.26 -5.04
C HIS A 99 -5.61 -1.36 -5.76
N ASN A 100 -5.14 -2.37 -5.03
CA ASN A 100 -4.56 -3.55 -5.66
C ASN A 100 -5.61 -4.27 -6.53
N ILE A 101 -5.24 -4.62 -7.76
CA ILE A 101 -6.10 -5.35 -8.69
C ILE A 101 -6.05 -6.84 -8.30
N PRO A 102 -7.18 -7.48 -7.97
CA PRO A 102 -7.22 -8.87 -7.53
C PRO A 102 -6.52 -9.82 -8.50
N GLY A 103 -5.71 -10.74 -7.96
CA GLY A 103 -4.95 -11.72 -8.74
C GLY A 103 -3.69 -11.16 -9.40
N THR A 104 -3.32 -9.90 -9.13
CA THR A 104 -2.13 -9.26 -9.71
C THR A 104 -1.34 -8.48 -8.64
N THR A 105 -0.16 -8.01 -9.01
CA THR A 105 0.64 -7.05 -8.23
C THR A 105 0.33 -5.60 -8.58
N ASN A 106 -0.58 -5.35 -9.52
CA ASN A 106 -0.85 -4.03 -10.06
C ASN A 106 -1.81 -3.26 -9.18
N PHE A 107 -1.79 -1.94 -9.32
CA PHE A 107 -2.67 -1.03 -8.61
C PHE A 107 -3.46 -0.18 -9.59
N ARG A 108 -4.71 0.13 -9.25
CA ARG A 108 -5.58 1.02 -10.03
C ARG A 108 -6.03 2.20 -9.18
N GLY A 109 -5.74 3.40 -9.66
CA GLY A 109 -6.24 4.67 -9.14
C GLY A 109 -7.22 5.30 -10.13
N ARG A 110 -8.21 6.03 -9.63
CA ARG A 110 -9.20 6.75 -10.46
C ARG A 110 -9.36 8.18 -9.95
N GLY A 111 -9.11 9.13 -10.84
CA GLY A 111 -9.39 10.55 -10.68
C GLY A 111 -9.98 11.10 -11.98
N ARG A 112 -9.43 12.21 -12.48
CA ARG A 112 -9.65 12.72 -13.84
C ARG A 112 -9.26 11.68 -14.89
N HIS A 113 -8.24 10.87 -14.62
CA HIS A 113 -7.86 9.72 -15.43
C HIS A 113 -7.91 8.40 -14.64
N THR A 114 -7.90 7.27 -15.36
CA THR A 114 -7.66 5.96 -14.72
C THR A 114 -6.18 5.61 -14.87
N TYR A 115 -5.54 5.29 -13.75
CA TYR A 115 -4.12 4.98 -13.68
C TYR A 115 -3.94 3.51 -13.30
N ASP A 116 -3.20 2.77 -14.10
CA ASP A 116 -2.74 1.43 -13.77
C ASP A 116 -1.24 1.46 -13.49
N ILE A 117 -0.86 1.12 -12.26
CA ILE A 117 0.53 1.08 -11.81
C ILE A 117 0.99 -0.37 -11.72
N THR A 118 2.09 -0.68 -12.39
CA THR A 118 2.79 -1.96 -12.32
C THR A 118 4.09 -1.74 -11.55
N PRO A 119 4.27 -2.37 -10.38
CA PRO A 119 5.51 -2.26 -9.63
C PRO A 119 6.70 -2.84 -10.38
N GLY A 120 7.86 -2.20 -10.21
CA GLY A 120 9.14 -2.74 -10.65
C GLY A 120 9.48 -4.06 -9.95
N THR A 121 10.39 -4.81 -10.55
CA THR A 121 10.97 -6.02 -9.97
C THR A 121 12.33 -5.74 -9.34
N LYS A 122 12.93 -6.74 -8.71
CA LYS A 122 14.28 -6.60 -8.15
C LYS A 122 15.33 -6.24 -9.22
N ASP A 123 15.19 -6.81 -10.41
CA ASP A 123 16.14 -6.64 -11.51
C ASP A 123 15.82 -5.41 -12.38
N HIS A 124 14.56 -4.96 -12.35
CA HIS A 124 14.09 -3.77 -13.03
C HIS A 124 13.27 -2.91 -12.03
N PRO A 125 13.93 -2.06 -11.24
CA PRO A 125 13.30 -1.39 -10.10
C PRO A 125 12.35 -0.28 -10.50
N ASP A 126 12.37 0.16 -11.76
CA ASP A 126 11.46 1.17 -12.28
C ASP A 126 10.04 0.64 -12.37
N TRP A 127 9.09 1.51 -12.05
CA TRP A 127 7.67 1.21 -12.06
C TRP A 127 7.09 1.69 -13.38
N THR A 128 5.98 1.10 -13.81
CA THR A 128 5.29 1.52 -15.03
C THR A 128 3.89 2.02 -14.67
N VAL A 129 3.51 3.17 -15.22
CA VAL A 129 2.16 3.73 -15.12
C VAL A 129 1.56 3.79 -16.52
N ASN A 130 0.37 3.23 -16.67
CA ASN A 130 -0.48 3.43 -17.85
C ASN A 130 -1.64 4.35 -17.47
N VAL A 131 -1.81 5.43 -18.22
CA VAL A 131 -2.88 6.41 -18.02
C VAL A 131 -3.91 6.25 -19.12
N HIS A 132 -5.13 5.87 -18.72
CA HIS A 132 -6.27 5.74 -19.60
C HIS A 132 -7.06 7.06 -19.58
N THR A 133 -7.03 7.78 -20.70
CA THR A 133 -7.70 9.08 -20.84
C THR A 133 -9.11 8.92 -21.43
N ALA A 134 -9.98 9.91 -21.20
CA ALA A 134 -11.35 9.90 -21.73
C ALA A 134 -11.42 9.87 -23.28
N GLY A 135 -10.35 10.30 -23.96
CA GLY A 135 -10.23 10.25 -25.42
C GLY A 135 -9.79 8.89 -25.97
N GLY A 136 -9.60 7.88 -25.11
CA GLY A 136 -9.12 6.55 -25.52
C GLY A 136 -7.62 6.46 -25.76
N ASN A 137 -6.86 7.54 -25.54
CA ASN A 137 -5.40 7.50 -25.60
C ASN A 137 -4.84 6.88 -24.32
N GLU A 138 -3.84 6.01 -24.49
CA GLU A 138 -3.04 5.44 -23.41
C GLU A 138 -1.66 6.14 -23.39
N LEU A 139 -1.28 6.68 -22.23
CA LEU A 139 0.06 7.21 -22.00
C LEU A 139 0.80 6.26 -21.06
N THR A 140 1.93 5.74 -21.49
CA THR A 140 2.79 4.86 -20.69
C THR A 140 4.04 5.62 -20.24
N ARG A 141 4.38 5.51 -18.97
CA ARG A 141 5.60 6.06 -18.39
C ARG A 141 6.27 5.05 -17.47
N THR A 142 7.59 4.94 -17.55
CA THR A 142 8.39 4.05 -16.70
C THR A 142 9.50 4.86 -16.05
N ASP A 143 9.51 4.91 -14.72
CA ASP A 143 10.41 5.73 -13.91
C ASP A 143 10.45 5.21 -12.46
N PRO A 144 11.32 5.73 -11.58
CA PRO A 144 11.18 5.54 -10.14
C PRO A 144 9.79 5.94 -9.64
N ILE A 145 9.27 5.23 -8.63
CA ILE A 145 7.91 5.47 -8.10
C ILE A 145 7.70 6.90 -7.59
N ASP A 146 8.74 7.54 -7.08
CA ASP A 146 8.66 8.92 -6.60
C ASP A 146 8.32 9.88 -7.75
N ASP A 147 9.04 9.76 -8.88
CA ASP A 147 8.83 10.61 -10.06
C ASP A 147 7.47 10.35 -10.72
N LEU A 148 6.99 9.10 -10.66
CA LEU A 148 5.66 8.75 -11.18
C LEU A 148 4.52 9.31 -10.34
N VAL A 149 4.66 9.31 -9.01
CA VAL A 149 3.65 9.92 -8.11
C VAL A 149 3.60 11.44 -8.36
N ASP A 150 4.74 12.10 -8.50
CA ASP A 150 4.80 13.52 -8.85
C ASP A 150 4.17 13.81 -10.21
N TRP A 151 4.39 12.94 -11.19
CA TRP A 151 3.77 13.05 -12.51
C TRP A 151 2.24 12.87 -12.47
N ILE A 152 1.75 11.86 -11.76
CA ILE A 152 0.31 11.59 -11.60
C ILE A 152 -0.39 12.77 -10.93
N THR A 153 0.18 13.26 -9.82
CA THR A 153 -0.40 14.39 -9.06
C THR A 153 -0.42 15.68 -9.88
N THR A 154 0.63 15.94 -10.67
CA THR A 154 0.65 17.06 -11.61
C THR A 154 -0.43 16.92 -12.69
N ALA A 155 -0.62 15.71 -13.23
CA ALA A 155 -1.62 15.45 -14.27
C ALA A 155 -3.06 15.59 -13.77
N GLU A 156 -3.33 15.30 -12.50
CA GLU A 156 -4.65 15.48 -11.87
C GLU A 156 -4.94 16.95 -11.51
N ALA A 157 -3.91 17.75 -11.26
CA ALA A 157 -4.06 19.17 -10.92
C ALA A 157 -4.26 20.11 -12.13
N ALA A 158 -3.91 19.64 -13.35
CA ALA A 158 -4.16 20.32 -14.63
C ALA A 158 -5.57 20.01 -15.14
#